data_AF-A0A819ZI20-F1
#
_entry.id   AF-A0A819ZI20-F1
#
_cell.length_a   1.000
_cell.length_b   1.000
_cell.length_c   1.000
_cell.angle_alpha   90.00
_cell.angle_beta   90.00
_cell.angle_gamma   90.00
#
_symmetry.space_group_name_H-M   'P 1'
#
loop_
_entity.id
_entity.type
_entity.pdbx_description
1 polymer ?
#
loop_
_entity_poly.entity_id
_entity_poly.type
_entity_poly.pdbx_seq_one_letter_code
_entity_poly.pdbx_strand_id
1 'polypeptide(L)'
;MQDPPNGINNEILDRIMGSMFGMALGDALGAHVEFRPRQYLVEHPVTDLEAGGTWGLKQGQHPKYAVKYSGISGKITHGDQKAYDACRYYGALIVAAIQGK
;
A
#
# COMPACT_ATOMS: atom_id res chain seq x y z
N MET A 1 -0.88 -13.76 19.43
CA MET A 1 -1.32 -12.38 19.13
C MET A 1 -1.53 -11.76 20.50
N GLN A 2 -0.75 -10.75 20.89
CA GLN A 2 -1.03 -10.03 22.14
C GLN A 2 -2.27 -9.16 21.90
N ASP A 3 -3.13 -9.05 22.90
CA ASP A 3 -4.26 -8.13 22.84
C ASP A 3 -3.75 -6.71 22.59
N PRO A 4 -4.46 -5.89 21.80
CA PRO A 4 -4.04 -4.52 21.56
C PRO A 4 -3.92 -3.76 22.89
N PRO A 5 -3.02 -2.75 22.98
CA PRO A 5 -2.87 -1.94 24.19
C PRO A 5 -4.23 -1.42 24.67
N ASN A 6 -4.47 -1.47 25.98
CA ASN A 6 -5.70 -0.97 26.59
C ASN A 6 -5.99 0.46 26.09
N GLY A 7 -7.16 0.65 25.45
CA GLY A 7 -7.60 1.94 24.88
C GLY A 7 -7.66 1.98 23.35
N ILE A 8 -7.17 0.96 22.64
CA ILE A 8 -7.36 0.82 21.19
C ILE A 8 -8.68 0.09 20.93
N ASN A 9 -9.67 0.81 20.39
CA ASN A 9 -10.92 0.22 19.93
C ASN A 9 -10.92 0.03 18.40
N ASN A 10 -11.94 -0.63 17.87
CA ASN A 10 -12.05 -0.89 16.43
C ASN A 10 -12.06 0.39 15.58
N GLU A 11 -12.64 1.49 16.07
CA GLU A 11 -12.61 2.76 15.34
C GLU A 11 -11.18 3.32 15.17
N ILE A 12 -10.34 3.20 16.20
CA ILE A 12 -8.94 3.63 16.12
C ILE A 12 -8.18 2.73 15.14
N LEU A 13 -8.42 1.42 15.17
CA LEU A 13 -7.82 0.48 14.22
C LEU A 13 -8.26 0.78 12.78
N ASP A 14 -9.54 1.05 12.55
CA ASP A 14 -10.08 1.39 11.23
C ASP A 14 -9.45 2.68 10.68
N ARG A 15 -9.24 3.69 11.54
CA ARG A 15 -8.56 4.93 11.15
C ARG A 15 -7.10 4.70 10.80
N ILE A 16 -6.38 3.91 11.60
CA ILE A 16 -4.98 3.58 11.33
C ILE A 16 -4.87 2.82 10.01
N MET A 17 -5.67 1.77 9.84
CA MET A 17 -5.70 0.98 8.60
C MET A 17 -6.10 1.84 7.39
N GLY A 18 -7.15 2.64 7.52
CA GLY A 18 -7.60 3.58 6.48
C GLY A 18 -6.53 4.58 6.08
N SER A 19 -5.77 5.12 7.05
CA SER A 19 -4.65 6.03 6.75
C SER A 19 -3.50 5.34 6.01
N MET A 20 -3.17 4.11 6.38
CA MET A 20 -2.10 3.33 5.72
C MET A 20 -2.49 2.97 4.29
N PHE A 21 -3.73 2.49 4.06
CA PHE A 21 -4.21 2.23 2.71
C PHE A 21 -4.38 3.50 1.89
N GLY A 22 -4.93 4.56 2.48
CA GLY A 22 -5.12 5.84 1.81
C GLY A 22 -3.80 6.44 1.33
N MET A 23 -2.73 6.33 2.14
CA MET A 23 -1.38 6.74 1.73
C MET A 23 -0.86 5.89 0.57
N ALA A 24 -0.95 4.57 0.66
CA ALA A 24 -0.46 3.67 -0.39
C ALA A 24 -1.22 3.83 -1.72
N LEU A 25 -2.55 4.01 -1.65
CA LEU A 25 -3.40 4.28 -2.81
C LEU A 25 -3.13 5.67 -3.39
N GLY A 26 -2.95 6.68 -2.53
CA GLY A 26 -2.65 8.05 -2.96
C GLY A 26 -1.32 8.16 -3.70
N ASP A 27 -0.28 7.47 -3.23
CA ASP A 27 1.02 7.37 -3.92
C ASP A 27 0.88 6.66 -5.28
N ALA A 28 0.19 5.52 -5.32
CA ALA A 28 -0.04 4.77 -6.55
C ALA A 28 -0.83 5.56 -7.61
N LEU A 29 -1.89 6.27 -7.20
CA LEU A 29 -2.67 7.15 -8.09
C LEU A 29 -1.84 8.36 -8.53
N GLY A 30 -1.08 8.96 -7.61
CA GLY A 30 -0.25 10.13 -7.86
C GLY A 30 0.88 9.86 -8.86
N ALA A 31 1.51 8.69 -8.78
CA ALA A 31 2.59 8.27 -9.68
C ALA A 31 2.18 8.28 -11.16
N HIS A 32 0.88 8.07 -11.45
CA HIS A 32 0.40 8.05 -12.83
C HIS A 32 0.48 9.44 -13.50
N VAL A 33 0.31 10.49 -12.70
CA VAL A 33 0.18 11.88 -13.17
C VAL A 33 1.23 12.80 -12.57
N GLU A 34 2.26 12.24 -11.96
CA GLU A 34 3.34 12.98 -11.35
C GLU A 34 4.00 13.90 -12.40
N PHE A 35 4.32 15.13 -12.00
CA PHE A 35 4.91 16.17 -12.86
C PHE A 35 4.07 16.58 -14.10
N ARG A 36 2.77 16.21 -14.15
CA ARG A 36 1.86 16.68 -15.19
C ARG A 36 1.19 18.01 -14.80
N PRO A 37 0.96 18.92 -15.76
CA PRO A 37 0.25 20.16 -15.48
C PRO A 37 -1.21 19.87 -15.14
N ARG A 38 -1.84 20.75 -14.34
CA ARG A 38 -3.25 20.56 -13.92
C ARG A 38 -4.21 20.40 -15.11
N GLN A 39 -3.91 21.02 -16.24
CA GLN A 39 -4.72 20.91 -17.47
C GLN A 39 -4.71 19.49 -18.06
N TYR A 40 -3.58 18.77 -17.96
CA TYR A 40 -3.47 17.38 -18.39
C TYR A 40 -4.41 16.46 -17.59
N LEU A 41 -4.59 16.71 -16.29
CA LEU A 41 -5.50 15.96 -15.42
C LEU A 41 -6.97 16.14 -15.77
N VAL A 42 -7.33 17.31 -16.31
CA VAL A 42 -8.70 17.59 -16.77
C VAL A 42 -9.00 16.82 -18.04
N GLU A 43 -8.02 16.71 -18.93
CA GLU A 43 -8.14 15.99 -20.21
C GLU A 43 -7.97 14.46 -20.05
N HIS A 44 -7.17 14.02 -19.09
CA HIS A 44 -6.83 12.61 -18.83
C HIS A 44 -7.01 12.27 -17.33
N PRO A 45 -8.27 12.24 -16.84
CA PRO A 45 -8.53 11.96 -15.43
C PRO A 45 -8.13 10.51 -15.08
N VAL A 46 -7.43 10.35 -13.96
CA VAL A 46 -7.19 9.02 -13.37
C VAL A 46 -8.51 8.56 -12.74
N THR A 47 -9.13 7.55 -13.34
CA THR A 47 -10.45 7.04 -12.90
C THR A 47 -10.37 5.70 -12.19
N ASP A 48 -9.22 5.01 -12.29
CA ASP A 48 -8.97 3.72 -11.67
C ASP A 48 -7.47 3.55 -11.33
N LEU A 49 -7.11 2.43 -10.69
CA LEU A 49 -5.74 2.02 -10.44
C LEU A 49 -5.10 1.45 -11.71
N GLU A 50 -4.65 2.35 -12.58
CA GLU A 50 -4.12 2.00 -13.89
C GLU A 50 -2.59 1.85 -13.90
N ALA A 51 -2.11 0.84 -14.63
CA ALA A 51 -0.70 0.73 -15.01
C ALA A 51 -0.33 1.83 -16.02
N GLY A 52 0.92 2.29 -16.01
CA GLY A 52 1.48 3.26 -16.96
C GLY A 52 1.86 4.58 -16.29
N GLY A 53 1.36 5.69 -16.85
CA GLY A 53 1.61 7.03 -16.33
C GLY A 53 3.02 7.55 -16.57
N THR A 54 3.40 8.59 -15.82
CA THR A 54 4.69 9.29 -15.96
C THR A 54 5.91 8.36 -15.95
N TRP A 55 5.84 7.27 -15.18
CA TRP A 55 6.93 6.32 -15.02
C TRP A 55 6.74 5.00 -15.78
N GLY A 56 5.61 4.83 -16.49
CA GLY A 56 5.31 3.60 -17.22
C GLY A 56 5.16 2.37 -16.32
N LEU A 57 4.57 2.55 -15.13
CA LEU A 57 4.54 1.51 -14.10
C LEU A 57 3.67 0.31 -14.51
N LYS A 58 4.18 -0.91 -14.43
CA LYS A 58 3.35 -2.11 -14.64
C LYS A 58 2.47 -2.37 -13.41
N GLN A 59 1.28 -2.93 -13.62
CA GLN A 59 0.43 -3.37 -12.52
C GLN A 59 1.20 -4.35 -11.62
N GLY A 60 1.31 -4.01 -10.34
CA GLY A 60 2.09 -4.79 -9.38
C GLY A 60 3.57 -4.96 -9.77
N GLN A 61 4.20 -3.98 -10.43
CA GLN A 61 5.58 -4.03 -10.96
C GLN A 61 6.65 -4.46 -9.94
N HIS A 62 6.41 -4.20 -8.65
CA HIS A 62 7.36 -4.48 -7.58
C HIS A 62 6.79 -5.42 -6.51
N PRO A 63 6.24 -6.59 -6.86
CA PRO A 63 5.52 -7.44 -5.92
C PRO A 63 6.46 -8.07 -4.88
N LYS A 64 7.68 -8.42 -5.32
CA LYS A 64 8.74 -8.92 -4.43
C LYS A 64 9.20 -7.86 -3.42
N TYR A 65 9.26 -6.60 -3.84
CA TYR A 65 9.67 -5.50 -2.98
C TYR A 65 8.54 -5.12 -2.01
N ALA A 66 7.28 -5.12 -2.45
CA ALA A 66 6.13 -4.92 -1.58
C ALA A 66 6.16 -5.91 -0.40
N VAL A 67 6.23 -7.21 -0.68
CA VAL A 67 6.32 -8.25 0.35
C VAL A 67 7.57 -8.07 1.23
N LYS A 68 8.73 -7.84 0.63
CA LYS A 68 10.01 -7.70 1.35
C LYS A 68 9.98 -6.50 2.30
N TYR A 69 9.57 -5.33 1.83
CA TYR A 69 9.56 -4.10 2.61
C TYR A 69 8.44 -4.09 3.65
N SER A 70 7.28 -4.71 3.39
CA SER A 70 6.27 -4.95 4.44
C SER A 70 6.85 -5.76 5.59
N GLY A 71 7.58 -6.84 5.31
CA GLY A 71 8.28 -7.61 6.33
C GLY A 71 9.31 -6.80 7.10
N ILE A 72 10.23 -6.14 6.39
CA ILE A 72 11.27 -5.30 7.00
C ILE A 72 10.65 -4.24 7.89
N SER A 73 9.57 -3.58 7.45
CA SER A 73 8.83 -2.59 8.25
C SER A 73 8.36 -3.19 9.56
N GLY A 74 7.67 -4.34 9.54
CA GLY A 74 7.20 -5.00 10.76
C GLY A 74 8.34 -5.39 11.71
N LYS A 75 9.49 -5.81 11.16
CA LYS A 75 10.68 -6.14 11.96
C LYS A 75 11.32 -4.92 12.62
N ILE A 76 11.43 -3.79 11.92
CA ILE A 76 12.08 -2.59 12.48
C ILE A 76 11.20 -1.85 13.48
N THR A 77 9.87 -1.98 13.40
CA THR A 77 8.95 -1.31 14.32
C THR A 77 8.62 -2.13 15.56
N HIS A 78 8.48 -3.45 15.43
CA HIS A 78 8.04 -4.31 16.54
C HIS A 78 9.09 -5.32 17.00
N GLY A 79 10.21 -5.47 16.28
CA GLY A 79 11.35 -6.30 16.69
C GLY A 79 11.08 -7.82 16.74
N ASP A 80 9.86 -8.27 16.44
CA ASP A 80 9.43 -9.66 16.58
C ASP A 80 9.30 -10.37 15.23
N GLN A 81 9.62 -11.67 15.22
CA GLN A 81 9.55 -12.51 14.04
C GLN A 81 8.11 -12.69 13.55
N LYS A 82 7.11 -12.72 14.45
CA LYS A 82 5.70 -12.83 14.03
C LYS A 82 5.24 -11.57 13.28
N ALA A 83 5.71 -10.39 13.69
CA ALA A 83 5.40 -9.14 12.98
C ALA A 83 6.01 -9.13 11.58
N TYR A 84 7.26 -9.58 11.45
CA TYR A 84 7.92 -9.75 10.15
C TYR A 84 7.11 -10.67 9.22
N ASP A 85 6.72 -11.85 9.71
CA ASP A 85 6.00 -12.83 8.89
C ASP A 85 4.57 -12.40 8.56
N ALA A 86 3.86 -11.78 9.53
CA ALA A 86 2.51 -11.25 9.32
C ALA A 86 2.49 -10.13 8.28
N CYS A 87 3.42 -9.17 8.35
CA CYS A 87 3.48 -8.08 7.38
C CYS A 87 3.86 -8.58 5.98
N ARG A 88 4.74 -9.59 5.86
CA ARG A 88 5.02 -10.24 4.57
C ARG A 88 3.80 -10.94 4.00
N TYR A 89 3.09 -11.68 4.84
CA TYR A 89 1.87 -12.39 4.44
C TYR A 89 0.81 -11.41 3.94
N TYR A 90 0.58 -10.32 4.69
CA TYR A 90 -0.40 -9.31 4.30
C TYR A 90 0.00 -8.58 3.00
N GLY A 91 1.27 -8.20 2.85
CA GLY A 91 1.78 -7.64 1.60
C GLY A 91 1.63 -8.60 0.41
N ALA A 92 1.76 -9.92 0.65
CA ALA A 92 1.55 -10.93 -0.38
C ALA A 92 0.07 -11.07 -0.78
N LEU A 93 -0.85 -10.98 0.18
CA LEU A 93 -2.29 -10.98 -0.10
C LEU A 93 -2.72 -9.75 -0.92
N ILE A 94 -2.21 -8.56 -0.60
CA ILE A 94 -2.47 -7.35 -1.37
C ILE A 94 -1.95 -7.50 -2.80
N VAL A 95 -0.72 -8.00 -2.95
CA VAL A 95 -0.13 -8.27 -4.27
C VAL A 95 -0.94 -9.29 -5.06
N ALA A 96 -1.41 -10.36 -4.42
CA ALA A 96 -2.23 -11.39 -5.04
C ALA A 96 -3.58 -10.82 -5.52
N ALA A 97 -4.24 -10.03 -4.67
CA ALA A 97 -5.48 -9.34 -5.01
C ALA A 97 -5.30 -8.38 -6.21
N ILE A 98 -4.21 -7.60 -6.25
CA ILE A 98 -3.88 -6.71 -7.37
C ILE A 98 -3.60 -7.50 -8.66
N GLN A 99 -3.04 -8.71 -8.56
CA GLN A 99 -2.73 -9.57 -9.71
C GLN A 99 -3.90 -10.48 -10.13
N GLY A 100 -5.02 -10.46 -9.41
CA GLY A 100 -6.16 -11.34 -9.66
C GLY A 100 -5.86 -12.82 -9.43
N LYS A 101 -5.03 -13.14 -8.43
CA LYS A 101 -4.61 -14.51 -8.08
C LYS A 101 -5.07 -14.92 -6.69
#